data_AF-A0A7Y3SUC5-F1
#
_entry.id   AF-A0A7Y3SUC5-F1
#
_cell.length_a   1.000
_cell.length_b   1.000
_cell.length_c   1.000
_cell.angle_alpha   90.00
_cell.angle_beta   90.00
_cell.angle_gamma   90.00
#
_symmetry.space_group_name_H-M   'P 1'
#
loop_
_entity.id
_entity.type
_entity.pdbx_description
1 polymer ?
#
loop_
_entity_poly.entity_id
_entity_poly.type
_entity_poly.pdbx_seq_one_letter_code
_entity_poly.pdbx_strand_id
1 'polypeptide(L)'
;MKIYNKKGLILGVISLLFAIAEVVMYFVDSSKSSIILLIILTVTGIEEITRSLNKKSSIEEKDSEDEREKFIFLKSGNITCIITFCLCTLFLLILSVQGVKWWGAQLVGPIVTTLSIVSATMVLVWFSSYFFYNKKN
;
A
#
# COMPACT_ATOMS: atom_id res chain seq x y z
N MET A 1 28.47 6.39 -5.78
CA MET A 1 27.22 7.12 -5.44
C MET A 1 27.07 7.14 -3.93
N LYS A 2 26.80 8.30 -3.31
CA LYS A 2 26.46 8.38 -1.87
C LYS A 2 24.93 8.19 -1.73
N ILE A 3 24.52 7.36 -0.78
CA ILE A 3 23.10 7.15 -0.45
C ILE A 3 22.73 8.17 0.62
N TYR A 4 21.75 9.02 0.32
CA TYR A 4 21.33 10.09 1.23
C TYR A 4 20.04 9.73 1.99
N ASN A 5 19.11 9.02 1.34
CA ASN A 5 17.90 8.48 1.97
C ASN A 5 17.86 6.95 1.88
N LYS A 6 18.25 6.25 2.96
CA LYS A 6 18.23 4.78 2.99
C LYS A 6 16.82 4.18 2.92
N LYS A 7 15.79 4.89 3.41
CA LYS A 7 14.40 4.41 3.40
C LYS A 7 13.82 4.42 1.98
N GLY A 8 13.99 5.54 1.27
CA GLY A 8 13.58 5.65 -0.13
C GLY A 8 14.25 4.60 -1.02
N LEU A 9 15.54 4.34 -0.80
CA LEU A 9 16.25 3.29 -1.51
C LEU A 9 15.64 1.90 -1.29
N ILE A 10 15.33 1.54 -0.03
CA ILE A 10 14.72 0.23 0.29
C ILE A 10 13.34 0.11 -0.36
N LEU A 11 12.51 1.16 -0.29
CA LEU A 11 11.19 1.19 -0.93
C LEU A 11 11.28 1.02 -2.44
N GLY A 12 12.21 1.73 -3.09
CA GLY A 12 12.44 1.61 -4.53
C GLY A 12 12.89 0.21 -4.95
N VAL A 13 13.77 -0.44 -4.18
CA VAL A 13 14.20 -1.83 -4.42
C VAL A 13 13.05 -2.81 -4.26
N ILE A 14 12.22 -2.66 -3.23
CA ILE A 14 11.03 -3.50 -3.02
C ILE A 14 10.05 -3.34 -4.19
N SER A 15 9.81 -2.10 -4.65
CA SER A 15 8.94 -1.83 -5.80
C SER A 15 9.43 -2.55 -7.08
N LEU A 16 10.74 -2.48 -7.35
CA LEU A 16 11.33 -3.18 -8.50
C LEU A 16 11.27 -4.71 -8.36
N LEU A 17 11.43 -5.25 -7.15
CA LEU A 17 11.25 -6.69 -6.91
C LEU A 17 9.83 -7.15 -7.25
N PHE A 18 8.80 -6.36 -6.87
CA PHE A 18 7.43 -6.65 -7.27
C PHE A 18 7.22 -6.55 -8.78
N ALA A 19 7.84 -5.57 -9.45
CA ALA A 19 7.80 -5.48 -10.91
C ALA A 19 8.39 -6.73 -11.59
N ILE A 20 9.51 -7.26 -11.08
CA ILE A 20 10.12 -8.49 -11.58
C ILE A 20 9.22 -9.70 -11.33
N ALA A 21 8.64 -9.81 -10.14
CA ALA A 21 7.70 -10.88 -9.83
C ALA A 21 6.49 -10.88 -10.79
N GLU A 22 5.98 -9.70 -11.13
CA GLU A 22 4.88 -9.53 -12.08
C GLU A 22 5.26 -10.02 -13.49
N VAL A 23 6.49 -9.74 -13.95
CA VAL A 23 7.01 -10.27 -15.22
C VAL A 23 7.11 -11.80 -15.19
N VAL A 24 7.60 -12.39 -14.08
CA VAL A 24 7.69 -13.85 -13.95
C VAL A 24 6.30 -14.48 -14.00
N MET A 25 5.32 -13.88 -13.32
CA MET A 25 3.94 -14.36 -13.31
C MET A 25 3.31 -14.34 -14.72
N TYR A 26 3.60 -13.32 -15.53
CA TYR A 26 3.15 -13.26 -16.94
C TYR A 26 3.60 -14.48 -17.77
N PHE A 27 4.80 -15.01 -17.51
CA PHE A 27 5.31 -16.19 -18.22
C PHE A 27 4.81 -17.52 -17.64
N VAL A 28 4.49 -17.56 -16.34
CA VAL A 28 4.00 -18.78 -15.65
C VAL A 28 2.52 -19.02 -15.95
N ASP A 29 1.72 -17.95 -15.99
CA ASP A 29 0.30 -18.01 -16.29
C ASP A 29 -0.04 -16.87 -17.26
N SER A 30 -0.51 -17.21 -18.47
CA SER A 30 -0.98 -16.23 -19.48
C SER A 30 -2.27 -15.50 -19.06
N SER A 31 -2.72 -15.70 -17.82
CA SER A 31 -3.48 -14.71 -17.05
C SER A 31 -2.97 -13.29 -17.33
N LYS A 32 -3.90 -12.35 -17.51
CA LYS A 32 -3.62 -10.96 -17.87
C LYS A 32 -2.88 -10.26 -16.72
N SER A 33 -1.56 -10.45 -16.65
CA SER A 33 -0.69 -9.60 -15.84
C SER A 33 -0.96 -8.15 -16.23
N SER A 34 -1.16 -7.31 -15.23
CA SER A 34 -1.57 -5.93 -15.45
C SER A 34 -0.36 -5.14 -15.91
N ILE A 35 -0.21 -4.98 -17.24
CA ILE A 35 0.84 -4.14 -17.85
C ILE A 35 0.89 -2.75 -17.20
N ILE A 36 -0.27 -2.22 -16.81
CA ILE A 36 -0.38 -0.94 -16.11
C ILE A 36 0.31 -1.00 -14.74
N LEU A 37 0.09 -2.06 -13.97
CA LEU A 37 0.75 -2.27 -12.67
C LEU A 37 2.27 -2.38 -12.83
N LEU A 38 2.73 -3.11 -13.85
CA LEU A 38 4.15 -3.24 -14.16
C LEU A 38 4.80 -1.89 -14.44
N ILE A 39 4.15 -1.05 -15.25
CA ILE A 39 4.64 0.31 -15.57
C ILE A 39 4.71 1.15 -14.29
N ILE A 40 3.66 1.13 -13.46
CA ILE A 40 3.61 1.90 -12.22
C ILE A 40 4.74 1.47 -11.28
N LEU A 41 4.88 0.18 -10.98
CA LEU A 41 5.90 -0.34 -10.07
C LEU A 41 7.33 -0.02 -10.54
N THR A 42 7.55 -0.07 -11.86
CA THR A 42 8.85 0.24 -12.46
C THR A 42 9.17 1.72 -12.34
N VAL A 43 8.23 2.61 -12.71
CA VAL A 43 8.43 4.06 -12.63
C VAL A 43 8.63 4.50 -11.19
N THR A 44 7.76 4.07 -10.27
CA THR A 44 7.87 4.39 -8.84
C THR A 44 9.17 3.86 -8.24
N GLY A 45 9.60 2.67 -8.63
CA GLY A 45 10.86 2.08 -8.16
C GLY A 45 12.09 2.89 -8.60
N ILE A 46 12.15 3.28 -9.87
CA ILE A 46 13.24 4.09 -10.43
C ILE A 46 13.25 5.50 -9.81
N GLU A 47 12.07 6.11 -9.67
CA GLU A 47 11.91 7.44 -9.07
C GLU A 47 12.41 7.45 -7.62
N GLU A 48 12.01 6.48 -6.79
CA GLU A 48 12.47 6.42 -5.40
C GLU A 48 13.98 6.15 -5.29
N ILE A 49 14.54 5.29 -6.14
CA ILE A 49 15.99 5.05 -6.16
C ILE A 49 16.74 6.33 -6.57
N THR A 50 16.32 7.01 -7.63
CA THR A 50 16.97 8.25 -8.08
C THR A 50 16.85 9.37 -7.04
N ARG A 51 15.68 9.50 -6.40
CA ARG A 51 15.45 10.44 -5.29
C ARG A 51 16.32 10.12 -4.08
N SER A 52 16.48 8.85 -3.73
CA SER A 52 17.29 8.40 -2.59
C SER A 52 18.80 8.69 -2.71
N LEU A 53 19.27 8.81 -3.96
CA LEU A 53 20.66 9.10 -4.32
C LEU A 53 20.90 10.60 -4.53
N ASN A 54 19.84 11.41 -4.56
CA ASN A 54 19.94 12.86 -4.70
C ASN A 54 20.00 13.57 -3.34
N LYS A 55 21.12 14.27 -3.10
CA LYS A 55 21.35 15.04 -1.87
C LYS A 55 20.34 16.18 -1.71
N LYS A 56 19.97 16.86 -2.79
CA LYS A 56 19.06 18.03 -2.74
C LYS A 56 17.66 17.60 -2.29
N SER A 57 17.13 16.55 -2.90
CA SER A 57 15.83 15.97 -2.52
C SER A 57 15.82 15.44 -1.09
N SER A 58 16.95 14.90 -0.61
CA SER A 58 17.06 14.42 0.78
C SER A 58 17.19 15.53 1.83
N ILE A 59 17.59 16.73 1.42
CA ILE A 59 17.64 17.93 2.30
C ILE A 59 16.28 18.62 2.28
N GLU A 60 15.64 18.76 1.11
CA GLU A 60 14.26 19.26 1.02
C GLU A 60 13.31 18.41 1.87
N GLU A 61 13.40 17.08 1.84
CA GLU A 61 12.59 16.18 2.69
C GLU A 61 12.87 16.31 4.21
N LYS A 62 14.00 16.93 4.58
CA LYS A 62 14.43 17.13 5.97
C LYS A 62 14.10 18.52 6.49
N ASP A 63 14.14 19.52 5.60
CA ASP A 63 13.75 20.90 5.88
C ASP A 63 12.23 21.13 5.69
N SER A 64 11.52 20.20 5.04
CA SER A 64 10.06 20.28 4.78
C SER A 64 9.17 19.73 5.91
N GLU A 65 9.72 19.51 7.12
CA GLU A 65 8.95 19.25 8.35
C GLU A 65 8.07 20.44 8.82
N ASP A 66 7.73 21.36 7.91
CA ASP A 66 6.72 22.39 8.12
C ASP A 66 5.39 21.76 8.52
N GLU A 67 4.70 22.39 9.48
CA GLU A 67 3.43 21.90 10.05
C GLU A 67 2.38 21.60 8.98
N ARG A 68 2.45 22.30 7.84
CA ARG A 68 1.56 22.12 6.69
C ARG A 68 1.79 20.79 5.97
N GLU A 69 3.03 20.38 5.74
CA GLU A 69 3.31 19.06 5.13
C GLU A 69 2.94 17.94 6.10
N LYS A 70 3.22 18.10 7.39
CA LYS A 70 2.81 17.16 8.43
C LYS A 70 1.28 17.01 8.48
N PHE A 71 0.55 18.12 8.35
CA PHE A 71 -0.91 18.10 8.22
C PHE A 71 -1.37 17.37 6.96
N ILE A 72 -0.75 17.64 5.80
CA ILE A 72 -1.07 16.96 4.54
C ILE A 72 -0.82 15.46 4.67
N PHE A 73 0.31 15.05 5.25
CA PHE A 73 0.67 13.64 5.47
C PHE A 73 -0.31 12.93 6.39
N LEU A 74 -0.69 13.54 7.52
CA LEU A 74 -1.67 12.97 8.43
C LEU A 74 -3.07 12.89 7.80
N LYS A 75 -3.46 13.93 7.05
CA LYS A 75 -4.75 13.97 6.34
C LYS A 75 -4.80 12.94 5.22
N SER A 76 -3.74 12.82 4.42
CA SER A 76 -3.65 11.82 3.35
C SER A 76 -3.64 10.41 3.94
N GLY A 77 -2.88 10.15 5.00
CA GLY A 77 -2.88 8.87 5.70
C GLY A 77 -4.27 8.45 6.20
N ASN A 78 -5.03 9.39 6.79
CA ASN A 78 -6.41 9.11 7.21
C ASN A 78 -7.33 8.81 6.01
N ILE A 79 -7.22 9.58 4.92
CA ILE A 79 -7.99 9.34 3.69
C ILE A 79 -7.64 7.98 3.09
N THR A 80 -6.35 7.63 3.03
CA THR A 80 -5.88 6.32 2.55
C THR A 80 -6.45 5.19 3.40
N CYS A 81 -6.43 5.29 4.73
CA CYS A 81 -7.07 4.29 5.59
C CYS A 81 -8.56 4.10 5.29
N ILE A 82 -9.31 5.18 5.08
CA ILE A 82 -10.74 5.13 4.72
C ILE A 82 -10.93 4.44 3.36
N ILE A 83 -10.17 4.85 2.35
CA ILE A 83 -10.24 4.25 1.00
C ILE A 83 -9.90 2.76 1.06
N THR A 84 -8.82 2.39 1.75
CA THR A 84 -8.40 0.99 1.90
C THR A 84 -9.47 0.17 2.62
N PHE A 85 -10.07 0.68 3.70
CA PHE A 85 -11.16 0.00 4.40
C PHE A 85 -12.37 -0.22 3.48
N CYS A 86 -12.77 0.79 2.70
CA CYS A 86 -13.84 0.67 1.71
C CYS A 86 -13.54 -0.40 0.66
N LEU A 87 -12.32 -0.40 0.10
CA LEU A 87 -11.90 -1.39 -0.90
C LEU A 87 -11.86 -2.81 -0.32
N CYS A 88 -11.27 -3.00 0.87
CA CYS A 88 -11.24 -4.30 1.55
C CYS A 88 -12.65 -4.82 1.81
N THR A 89 -13.56 -3.96 2.25
CA THR A 89 -14.96 -4.32 2.52
C THR A 89 -15.70 -4.67 1.21
N LEU A 90 -15.49 -3.91 0.15
CA LEU A 90 -16.06 -4.16 -1.17
C LEU A 90 -15.58 -5.50 -1.75
N PHE A 91 -14.27 -5.78 -1.69
CA PHE A 91 -13.72 -7.06 -2.13
C PHE A 91 -14.23 -8.23 -1.30
N LEU A 92 -14.34 -8.06 0.01
CA LEU A 92 -14.93 -9.06 0.91
C LEU A 92 -16.36 -9.40 0.48
N LEU A 93 -17.20 -8.40 0.20
CA LEU A 93 -18.58 -8.63 -0.26
C LEU A 93 -18.63 -9.34 -1.62
N ILE A 94 -17.84 -8.90 -2.60
CA ILE A 94 -17.80 -9.51 -3.93
C ILE A 94 -17.34 -10.97 -3.85
N LEU A 95 -16.25 -11.24 -3.13
CA LEU A 95 -15.70 -12.59 -3.00
C LEU A 95 -16.62 -13.52 -2.22
N SER A 96 -17.30 -13.02 -1.19
CA SER A 96 -18.25 -13.81 -0.40
C SER A 96 -19.48 -14.23 -1.21
N VAL A 97 -19.99 -13.34 -2.08
CA VAL A 97 -21.23 -13.61 -2.86
C VAL A 97 -20.95 -14.33 -4.17
N GLN A 98 -19.90 -13.91 -4.89
CA GLN A 98 -19.60 -14.39 -6.24
C GLN A 98 -18.35 -15.27 -6.26
N GLY A 99 -17.30 -14.92 -5.51
CA GLY A 99 -16.05 -15.69 -5.49
C GLY A 99 -16.27 -17.17 -5.13
N VAL A 100 -17.08 -17.45 -4.11
CA VAL A 100 -17.39 -18.83 -3.69
C VAL A 100 -18.03 -19.65 -4.81
N LYS A 101 -18.88 -19.03 -5.65
CA LYS A 101 -19.54 -19.70 -6.78
C LYS A 101 -18.57 -20.01 -7.93
N TRP A 102 -17.57 -19.17 -8.15
CA TRP A 102 -16.70 -19.24 -9.33
C TRP A 102 -15.45 -20.07 -9.06
N TRP A 103 -14.84 -19.95 -7.88
CA TRP A 103 -13.55 -20.56 -7.55
C TRP A 103 -13.65 -21.60 -6.43
N GLY A 104 -14.85 -21.82 -5.88
CA GLY A 104 -15.10 -22.77 -4.81
C GLY A 104 -14.70 -22.27 -3.43
N ALA A 105 -15.34 -22.83 -2.40
CA ALA A 105 -15.15 -22.40 -1.01
C ALA A 105 -13.73 -22.64 -0.47
N GLN A 106 -13.02 -23.63 -1.02
CA GLN A 106 -11.69 -24.04 -0.54
C GLN A 106 -10.60 -22.99 -0.83
N LEU A 107 -10.70 -22.28 -1.96
CA LEU A 107 -9.77 -21.22 -2.34
C LEU A 107 -10.21 -19.84 -1.84
N VAL A 108 -11.51 -19.54 -1.92
CA VAL A 108 -12.03 -18.21 -1.57
C VAL A 108 -12.20 -18.02 -0.06
N GLY A 109 -12.50 -19.10 0.66
CA GLY A 109 -12.69 -19.09 2.12
C GLY A 109 -11.52 -18.44 2.87
N PRO A 110 -10.27 -18.92 2.67
CA PRO A 110 -9.09 -18.32 3.31
C PRO A 110 -8.98 -16.82 3.01
N ILE A 111 -9.12 -16.40 1.75
CA ILE A 111 -8.97 -14.99 1.34
C ILE A 111 -10.01 -14.10 2.04
N VAL A 112 -11.27 -14.55 2.09
CA VAL A 112 -12.34 -13.82 2.77
C VAL A 112 -12.05 -13.71 4.28
N THR A 113 -11.56 -14.78 4.91
CA THR A 113 -11.20 -14.73 6.34
C THR A 113 -10.06 -13.76 6.61
N THR A 114 -9.01 -13.73 5.79
CA THR A 114 -7.89 -12.79 5.96
C THR A 114 -8.34 -11.34 5.78
N LEU A 115 -9.14 -11.05 4.75
CA LEU A 115 -9.71 -9.72 4.53
C LEU A 115 -10.60 -9.28 5.70
N SER A 116 -11.37 -10.21 6.28
CA SER A 116 -12.22 -9.94 7.43
C SER A 116 -11.41 -9.54 8.65
N ILE A 117 -10.31 -10.26 8.93
CA ILE A 117 -9.40 -9.96 10.03
C ILE A 117 -8.74 -8.60 9.83
N VAL A 118 -8.24 -8.31 8.62
CA VAL A 118 -7.62 -7.01 8.30
C VAL A 118 -8.59 -5.87 8.52
N SER A 119 -9.80 -5.94 7.97
CA SER A 119 -10.83 -4.91 8.16
C SER A 119 -11.21 -4.73 9.64
N ALA A 120 -11.33 -5.83 10.41
CA ALA A 120 -11.62 -5.76 11.84
C ALA A 120 -10.49 -5.06 12.62
N THR A 121 -9.23 -5.39 12.33
CA THR A 121 -8.09 -4.72 12.98
C THR A 121 -8.03 -3.23 12.66
N MET A 122 -8.36 -2.81 11.43
CA MET A 122 -8.44 -1.39 11.04
C MET A 122 -9.48 -0.64 11.88
N VAL A 123 -10.67 -1.21 12.07
CA VAL A 123 -11.72 -0.59 12.90
C VAL A 123 -11.29 -0.49 14.36
N LEU A 124 -10.66 -1.54 14.90
CA LEU A 124 -10.17 -1.53 16.29
C LEU A 124 -9.11 -0.46 16.52
N VAL A 125 -8.16 -0.31 15.60
CA VAL A 125 -7.14 0.75 15.66
C VAL A 125 -7.81 2.12 15.59
N TRP A 126 -8.73 2.32 14.65
CA TRP A 126 -9.44 3.59 14.49
C TRP A 126 -10.22 3.98 15.75
N PHE A 127 -10.95 3.02 16.33
CA PHE A 127 -11.72 3.22 17.56
C PHE A 127 -10.83 3.50 18.77
N SER A 128 -9.71 2.76 18.89
CA SER A 128 -8.74 2.94 19.97
C SER A 128 -8.04 4.30 19.88
N SER A 129 -7.65 4.73 18.67
CA SER A 129 -7.10 6.06 18.43
C SER A 129 -8.11 7.16 18.76
N TYR A 130 -9.38 6.99 18.37
CA TYR A 130 -10.45 7.93 18.71
C TYR A 130 -10.60 8.09 20.22
N PHE A 131 -10.70 6.98 20.97
CA PHE A 131 -10.88 7.03 22.41
C PHE A 131 -9.67 7.63 23.14
N PHE A 132 -8.45 7.28 22.72
CA PHE A 132 -7.23 7.78 23.35
C PHE A 132 -7.03 9.29 23.15
N TYR A 133 -7.31 9.79 21.94
CA TYR A 133 -7.21 11.23 21.65
C TYR A 133 -8.34 12.03 22.28
N ASN A 134 -9.57 11.51 22.29
CA ASN A 134 -10.70 12.22 22.87
C ASN A 134 -10.69 12.26 24.41
N LYS A 135 -9.89 11.40 25.06
CA LYS A 135 -9.66 11.45 26.52
C LYS A 135 -8.62 12.50 26.93
N LYS A 136 -7.82 13.00 25.98
CA LYS A 136 -6.71 13.93 26.23
C LYS A 136 -7.09 15.40 26.00
N ASN A 137 -8.21 15.64 25.33
CA ASN A 137 -8.93 16.92 25.29
C ASN A 137 -10.04 16.92 26.33
#